data_AF-A0A369T466-F1
#
_entry.id   AF-A0A369T466-F1
#
_cell.length_a   1.000
_cell.length_b   1.000
_cell.length_c   1.000
_cell.angle_alpha   90.00
_cell.angle_beta   90.00
_cell.angle_gamma   90.00
#
_symmetry.space_group_name_H-M   'P 1'
#
loop_
_entity.id
_entity.type
_entity.pdbx_description
1 polymer ?
#
loop_
_entity_poly.entity_id
_entity_poly.type
_entity_poly.pdbx_seq_one_letter_code
_entity_poly.pdbx_strand_id
1 'polypeptide(L)'
;MTDEMVITSPISWLDGVDVRTGRIVQEGHPQRGQSIAGKIVRIKGSTGSTVGAYIFFALKRNNVAPLKIIVEEPDSVTIAAELAGIPVEIRGVREVRLEDESVEEELRRYLEREASITGAEGFARVRSVHVSGVSYATIGDSGREWLSEISRRIRFRVTATTNPAGMDLVDWNTMGIPEGFAKKQMEIVDSLISMGAVPTFTCIPYLVGNLPTYGERVCWGESSAVAFINSVLGARSNREGATKTIVVAAAGYTPVYGKHLDENRLPSIRVEVEPLEDVLQHYLLAYYVGLHYPDSVPLYTGLKRVSLAELKAMSAAGAASGSIEMFHIPGITPNDISDVSRSLKVTKRDLSLLREEMSSFEGGSDLVVLGCPHLSLQELREIGRLVDGRRALVRFWLFTARAFMPMIERSELKRVFKEFGAEIWYDTCMVVSPLEELGIRKVTTNSAKAAKYLRSLRKLEVELLDVKEIIGRYTAQR
;
A
#
# COMPACT_ATOMS: atom_id res chain seq x y z
N MET A 1 -31.41 -16.50 28.10
CA MET A 1 -31.80 -15.57 27.03
C MET A 1 -30.56 -14.81 26.65
N THR A 2 -30.06 -15.00 25.44
CA THR A 2 -28.89 -14.25 24.95
C THR A 2 -29.33 -12.82 24.70
N ASP A 3 -28.75 -11.84 25.39
CA ASP A 3 -29.11 -10.43 25.28
C ASP A 3 -28.66 -9.91 23.91
N GLU A 4 -29.60 -9.55 23.04
CA GLU A 4 -29.33 -8.94 21.74
C GLU A 4 -29.32 -7.41 21.88
N MET A 5 -28.24 -6.76 21.42
CA MET A 5 -28.09 -5.32 21.42
C MET A 5 -28.07 -4.79 19.99
N VAL A 6 -28.96 -3.84 19.68
CA VAL A 6 -29.01 -3.17 18.39
C VAL A 6 -28.28 -1.82 18.47
N ILE A 7 -27.25 -1.66 17.66
CA ILE A 7 -26.50 -0.43 17.45
C ILE A 7 -27.09 0.28 16.23
N THR A 8 -27.74 1.42 16.46
CA THR A 8 -28.59 2.13 15.48
C THR A 8 -27.84 3.17 14.67
N SER A 9 -26.54 3.31 14.85
CA SER A 9 -25.69 4.24 14.11
C SER A 9 -24.33 3.60 13.83
N PRO A 10 -23.62 4.02 12.78
CA PRO A 10 -22.31 3.43 12.50
C PRO A 10 -21.33 3.65 13.64
N ILE A 11 -20.68 2.56 14.03
CA ILE A 11 -19.67 2.54 15.10
C ILE A 11 -18.27 2.41 14.50
N SER A 12 -17.33 3.21 14.99
CA SER A 12 -15.92 3.03 14.72
C SER A 12 -15.38 1.96 15.64
N TRP A 13 -14.94 0.83 15.08
CA TRP A 13 -14.31 -0.22 15.87
C TRP A 13 -12.96 0.22 16.45
N LEU A 14 -12.28 1.17 15.81
CA LEU A 14 -10.92 1.57 16.18
C LEU A 14 -10.87 2.31 17.53
N ASP A 15 -11.78 3.27 17.74
CA ASP A 15 -11.79 4.19 18.88
C ASP A 15 -13.17 4.36 19.53
N GLY A 16 -14.22 3.80 18.93
CA GLY A 16 -15.59 3.92 19.41
C GLY A 16 -15.96 2.97 20.54
N VAL A 17 -15.12 1.97 20.84
CA VAL A 17 -15.32 0.99 21.91
C VAL A 17 -14.10 0.94 22.83
N ASP A 18 -14.33 1.10 24.13
CA ASP A 18 -13.29 0.91 25.14
C ASP A 18 -12.95 -0.58 25.25
N VAL A 19 -11.72 -0.94 24.87
CA VAL A 19 -11.25 -2.33 24.84
C VAL A 19 -11.13 -3.00 26.21
N ARG A 20 -11.10 -2.24 27.30
CA ARG A 20 -10.99 -2.75 28.67
C ARG A 20 -12.35 -3.08 29.26
N THR A 21 -13.38 -2.33 28.87
CA THR A 21 -14.73 -2.43 29.46
C THR A 21 -15.79 -2.95 28.49
N GLY A 22 -15.49 -2.98 27.18
CA GLY A 22 -16.45 -3.25 26.12
C GLY A 22 -17.54 -2.19 26.00
N ARG A 23 -17.37 -1.00 26.59
CA ARG A 23 -18.37 0.07 26.53
C ARG A 23 -18.19 0.91 25.27
N ILE A 24 -19.29 1.30 24.66
CA ILE A 24 -19.29 2.27 23.57
C ILE A 24 -18.91 3.64 24.14
N VAL A 25 -17.82 4.21 23.67
CA VAL A 25 -17.29 5.51 24.12
C VAL A 25 -17.35 6.57 23.02
N GLN A 26 -17.65 6.17 21.78
CA GLN A 26 -17.80 7.08 20.63
C GLN A 26 -18.69 8.27 20.99
N GLU A 27 -18.13 9.46 20.82
CA GLU A 27 -18.84 10.70 21.13
C GLU A 27 -20.06 10.86 20.21
N GLY A 28 -21.17 11.32 20.78
CA GLY A 28 -22.44 11.51 20.05
C GLY A 28 -23.18 10.21 19.68
N HIS A 29 -22.64 9.02 19.97
CA HIS A 29 -23.30 7.77 19.60
C HIS A 29 -24.54 7.49 20.49
N PRO A 30 -25.72 7.11 19.93
CA PRO A 30 -26.95 6.95 20.72
C PRO A 30 -26.86 5.90 21.84
N GLN A 31 -26.09 4.84 21.59
CA GLN A 31 -25.81 3.76 22.55
C GLN A 31 -24.58 4.01 23.44
N ARG A 32 -24.01 5.23 23.48
CA ARG A 32 -22.83 5.53 24.30
C ARG A 32 -23.05 5.14 25.78
N GLY A 33 -22.04 4.53 26.37
CA GLY A 33 -22.04 4.02 27.75
C GLY A 33 -22.58 2.59 27.90
N GLN A 34 -23.30 2.07 26.91
CA GLN A 34 -23.74 0.67 26.89
C GLN A 34 -22.57 -0.28 26.58
N SER A 35 -22.61 -1.51 27.08
CA SER A 35 -21.57 -2.51 26.86
C SER A 35 -22.00 -3.56 25.84
N ILE A 36 -21.08 -3.92 24.94
CA ILE A 36 -21.24 -5.01 23.96
C ILE A 36 -20.81 -6.38 24.52
N ALA A 37 -20.18 -6.42 25.69
CA ALA A 37 -19.58 -7.61 26.26
C ALA A 37 -20.63 -8.71 26.50
N GLY A 38 -20.38 -9.90 25.95
CA GLY A 38 -21.26 -11.06 26.13
C GLY A 38 -22.62 -10.97 25.44
N LYS A 39 -22.81 -10.02 24.50
CA LYS A 39 -24.07 -9.82 23.77
C LYS A 39 -24.00 -10.30 22.32
N ILE A 40 -25.15 -10.55 21.72
CA ILE A 40 -25.26 -10.58 20.24
C ILE A 40 -25.44 -9.14 19.79
N VAL A 41 -24.50 -8.63 19.01
CA VAL A 41 -24.51 -7.23 18.58
C VAL A 41 -24.97 -7.13 17.14
N ARG A 42 -26.07 -6.42 16.90
CA ARG A 42 -26.54 -6.11 15.56
C ARG A 42 -26.13 -4.69 15.19
N ILE A 43 -25.44 -4.52 14.07
CA ILE A 43 -25.02 -3.22 13.52
C ILE A 43 -25.54 -3.09 12.09
N LYS A 44 -25.82 -1.85 11.68
CA LYS A 44 -26.08 -1.56 10.27
C LYS A 44 -24.80 -1.71 9.43
N GLY A 45 -23.75 -1.03 9.88
CA GLY A 45 -22.40 -1.04 9.33
C GLY A 45 -21.47 -0.30 10.29
N SER A 46 -20.18 -0.33 10.03
CA SER A 46 -19.13 0.35 10.80
C SER A 46 -18.52 1.50 10.01
N THR A 47 -17.75 2.34 10.69
CA THR A 47 -16.92 3.37 10.07
C THR A 47 -15.46 3.16 10.40
N GLY A 48 -14.60 3.77 9.60
CA GLY A 48 -13.15 3.75 9.82
C GLY A 48 -12.41 2.75 8.94
N SER A 49 -11.19 2.43 9.36
CA SER A 49 -10.25 1.63 8.58
C SER A 49 -10.22 0.18 9.05
N THR A 50 -9.73 -0.73 8.20
CA THR A 50 -9.51 -2.15 8.52
C THR A 50 -8.53 -2.38 9.68
N VAL A 51 -7.84 -1.34 10.15
CA VAL A 51 -7.10 -1.32 11.43
C VAL A 51 -8.02 -1.65 12.63
N GLY A 52 -9.34 -1.43 12.51
CA GLY A 52 -10.35 -1.87 13.48
C GLY A 52 -10.36 -3.38 13.72
N ALA A 53 -9.80 -4.18 12.79
CA ALA A 53 -9.59 -5.62 12.95
C ALA A 53 -8.87 -5.97 14.26
N TYR A 54 -7.87 -5.18 14.63
CA TYR A 54 -7.02 -5.47 15.78
C TYR A 54 -7.72 -5.24 17.11
N ILE A 55 -8.77 -4.41 17.12
CA ILE A 55 -9.54 -4.13 18.34
C ILE A 55 -10.34 -5.37 18.79
N PHE A 56 -10.81 -6.20 17.86
CA PHE A 56 -11.51 -7.43 18.21
C PHE A 56 -10.65 -8.41 19.03
N PHE A 57 -9.34 -8.45 18.76
CA PHE A 57 -8.38 -9.22 19.55
C PHE A 57 -8.25 -8.67 20.96
N ALA A 58 -8.12 -7.34 21.10
CA ALA A 58 -8.06 -6.69 22.41
C ALA A 58 -9.34 -6.94 23.22
N LEU A 59 -10.52 -6.85 22.60
CA LEU A 59 -11.81 -7.16 23.23
C LEU A 59 -11.89 -8.62 23.68
N LYS A 60 -11.44 -9.56 22.84
CA LYS A 60 -11.41 -10.99 23.17
C LYS A 60 -10.46 -11.28 24.32
N ARG A 61 -9.24 -10.74 24.28
CA ARG A 61 -8.22 -10.89 25.32
C ARG A 61 -8.66 -10.34 26.68
N ASN A 62 -9.40 -9.23 26.67
CA ASN A 62 -9.94 -8.62 27.89
C ASN A 62 -11.28 -9.23 28.35
N ASN A 63 -11.76 -10.30 27.71
CA ASN A 63 -13.04 -10.95 28.02
C ASN A 63 -14.27 -10.02 27.95
N VAL A 64 -14.22 -9.01 27.08
CA VAL A 64 -15.30 -8.02 26.88
C VAL A 64 -15.80 -7.99 25.43
N ALA A 65 -15.48 -9.03 24.65
CA ALA A 65 -15.98 -9.20 23.30
C ALA A 65 -17.49 -9.54 23.25
N PRO A 66 -18.19 -9.18 22.17
CA PRO A 66 -19.50 -9.72 21.88
C PRO A 66 -19.44 -11.23 21.59
N LEU A 67 -20.55 -11.93 21.78
CA LEU A 67 -20.68 -13.35 21.44
C LEU A 67 -20.75 -13.58 19.94
N LYS A 68 -21.36 -12.64 19.21
CA LYS A 68 -21.57 -12.66 17.75
C LYS A 68 -21.87 -11.25 17.28
N ILE A 69 -21.48 -10.93 16.05
CA ILE A 69 -21.86 -9.69 15.37
C ILE A 69 -22.76 -10.04 14.18
N ILE A 70 -23.88 -9.32 14.03
CA ILE A 70 -24.77 -9.39 12.88
C ILE A 70 -24.66 -8.06 12.16
N VAL A 71 -24.27 -8.08 10.89
CA VAL A 71 -24.10 -6.90 10.05
C VAL A 71 -25.20 -6.88 8.99
N GLU A 72 -25.89 -5.75 8.85
CA GLU A 72 -26.99 -5.60 7.89
C GLU A 72 -26.51 -5.22 6.49
N GLU A 73 -25.34 -4.57 6.37
CA GLU A 73 -24.74 -4.14 5.11
C GLU A 73 -23.31 -4.73 4.95
N PRO A 74 -22.81 -4.91 3.71
CA PRO A 74 -21.42 -5.32 3.47
C PRO A 74 -20.40 -4.44 4.21
N ASP A 75 -19.58 -5.03 5.08
CA ASP A 75 -18.65 -4.29 5.94
C ASP A 75 -17.31 -5.01 6.08
N SER A 76 -16.27 -4.48 5.43
CA SER A 76 -14.93 -5.10 5.39
C SER A 76 -14.13 -4.98 6.69
N VAL A 77 -14.53 -4.09 7.61
CA VAL A 77 -13.84 -3.91 8.90
C VAL A 77 -14.33 -4.95 9.90
N THR A 78 -15.64 -5.16 9.97
CA THR A 78 -16.30 -6.01 10.96
C THR A 78 -16.04 -7.48 10.72
N ILE A 79 -15.89 -7.91 9.46
CA ILE A 79 -15.54 -9.30 9.14
C ILE A 79 -14.22 -9.75 9.77
N ALA A 80 -13.32 -8.81 10.10
CA ALA A 80 -12.06 -9.14 10.75
C ALA A 80 -12.24 -9.65 12.19
N ALA A 81 -13.43 -9.49 12.79
CA ALA A 81 -13.79 -10.13 14.05
C ALA A 81 -13.72 -11.67 13.97
N GLU A 82 -13.90 -12.25 12.78
CA GLU A 82 -13.75 -13.69 12.54
C GLU A 82 -12.34 -14.18 12.92
N LEU A 83 -11.32 -13.36 12.66
CA LEU A 83 -9.93 -13.66 12.98
C LEU A 83 -9.68 -13.68 14.49
N ALA A 84 -10.50 -12.97 15.27
CA ALA A 84 -10.47 -12.98 16.74
C ALA A 84 -11.39 -14.08 17.34
N GLY A 85 -11.97 -14.94 16.50
CA GLY A 85 -12.93 -15.96 16.93
C GLY A 85 -14.24 -15.37 17.45
N ILE A 86 -14.68 -14.25 16.87
CA ILE A 86 -15.99 -13.66 17.08
C ILE A 86 -16.80 -13.87 15.79
N PRO A 87 -17.82 -14.75 15.79
CA PRO A 87 -18.59 -15.03 14.59
C PRO A 87 -19.28 -13.79 14.04
N VAL A 88 -19.26 -13.65 12.71
CA VAL A 88 -19.91 -12.58 11.97
C VAL A 88 -20.96 -13.16 11.02
N GLU A 89 -22.21 -12.76 11.20
CA GLU A 89 -23.29 -13.01 10.24
C GLU A 89 -23.52 -11.75 9.41
N ILE A 90 -23.65 -11.91 8.09
CA ILE A 90 -23.90 -10.82 7.16
C ILE A 90 -25.22 -11.09 6.47
N ARG A 91 -26.18 -10.16 6.62
CA ARG A 91 -27.51 -10.32 6.03
C ARG A 91 -27.53 -9.88 4.58
N GLY A 92 -28.41 -10.51 3.80
CA GLY A 92 -28.70 -10.09 2.42
C GLY A 92 -27.60 -10.36 1.40
N VAL A 93 -26.53 -11.09 1.77
CA VAL A 93 -25.45 -11.47 0.85
C VAL A 93 -25.48 -12.97 0.55
N ARG A 94 -25.04 -13.34 -0.65
CA ARG A 94 -24.82 -14.74 -1.02
C ARG A 94 -23.60 -15.26 -0.27
N GLU A 95 -23.75 -16.36 0.48
CA GLU A 95 -22.60 -17.02 1.08
C GLU A 95 -21.71 -17.65 0.01
N VAL A 96 -20.41 -17.39 0.12
CA VAL A 96 -19.38 -18.03 -0.71
C VAL A 96 -18.49 -18.85 0.22
N ARG A 97 -18.42 -20.17 -0.01
CA ARG A 97 -17.70 -21.10 0.85
C ARG A 97 -16.33 -21.47 0.28
N LEU A 98 -15.36 -21.67 1.17
CA LEU A 98 -14.06 -22.23 0.83
C LEU A 98 -14.04 -23.69 1.28
N GLU A 99 -13.96 -24.62 0.33
CA GLU A 99 -14.05 -26.07 0.61
C GLU A 99 -12.79 -26.68 1.25
N ASP A 100 -11.70 -25.92 1.35
CA ASP A 100 -10.43 -26.41 1.90
C ASP A 100 -10.45 -26.40 3.44
N GLU A 101 -10.87 -27.51 4.03
CA GLU A 101 -10.90 -27.73 5.49
C GLU A 101 -9.51 -27.76 6.14
N SER A 102 -8.42 -27.81 5.36
CA SER A 102 -7.07 -27.71 5.91
C SER A 102 -6.74 -26.28 6.35
N VAL A 103 -7.49 -25.28 5.89
CA VAL A 103 -7.35 -23.88 6.31
C VAL A 103 -7.95 -23.71 7.70
N GLU A 104 -7.19 -23.08 8.61
CA GLU A 104 -7.63 -22.77 9.96
C GLU A 104 -8.99 -22.05 9.97
N GLU A 105 -9.88 -22.45 10.88
CA GLU A 105 -11.30 -22.11 10.82
C GLU A 105 -11.54 -20.60 10.83
N GLU A 106 -10.86 -19.85 11.69
CA GLU A 106 -10.95 -18.39 11.75
C GLU A 106 -10.52 -17.72 10.44
N LEU A 107 -9.46 -18.21 9.81
CA LEU A 107 -8.97 -17.71 8.52
C LEU A 107 -9.96 -18.01 7.39
N ARG A 108 -10.51 -19.24 7.39
CA ARG A 108 -11.49 -19.68 6.41
C ARG A 108 -12.77 -18.84 6.52
N ARG A 109 -13.32 -18.67 7.73
CA ARG A 109 -14.52 -17.84 7.93
C ARG A 109 -14.28 -16.39 7.50
N TYR A 110 -13.14 -15.79 7.85
CA TYR A 110 -12.79 -14.46 7.35
C TYR A 110 -12.82 -14.36 5.82
N LEU A 111 -12.19 -15.32 5.12
CA LEU A 111 -12.18 -15.37 3.66
C LEU A 111 -13.57 -15.57 3.06
N GLU A 112 -14.40 -16.43 3.64
CA GLU A 112 -15.80 -16.65 3.23
C GLU A 112 -16.64 -15.39 3.38
N ARG A 113 -16.46 -14.65 4.49
CA ARG A 113 -17.13 -13.37 4.71
C ARG A 113 -16.65 -12.30 3.74
N GLU A 114 -15.35 -12.19 3.51
CA GLU A 114 -14.76 -11.31 2.50
C GLU A 114 -15.34 -11.61 1.11
N ALA A 115 -15.34 -12.88 0.69
CA ALA A 115 -15.90 -13.30 -0.58
C ALA A 115 -17.40 -12.97 -0.73
N SER A 116 -18.15 -13.12 0.36
CA SER A 116 -19.59 -12.82 0.38
C SER A 116 -19.88 -11.33 0.24
N ILE A 117 -19.12 -10.46 0.94
CA ILE A 117 -19.32 -9.00 0.86
C ILE A 117 -18.83 -8.40 -0.46
N THR A 118 -17.84 -9.02 -1.11
CA THR A 118 -17.34 -8.58 -2.42
C THR A 118 -18.13 -9.16 -3.59
N GLY A 119 -19.13 -10.03 -3.33
CA GLY A 119 -19.86 -10.72 -4.38
C GLY A 119 -18.99 -11.64 -5.23
N ALA A 120 -17.92 -12.22 -4.65
CA ALA A 120 -16.96 -13.03 -5.38
C ALA A 120 -17.63 -14.26 -6.01
N GLU A 121 -17.14 -14.67 -7.19
CA GLU A 121 -17.64 -15.85 -7.91
C GLU A 121 -17.31 -17.15 -7.17
N GLY A 122 -16.21 -17.13 -6.43
CA GLY A 122 -15.66 -18.26 -5.68
C GLY A 122 -14.26 -17.94 -5.18
N PHE A 123 -13.44 -18.96 -5.03
CA PHE A 123 -12.04 -18.84 -4.61
C PHE A 123 -11.10 -19.36 -5.70
N ALA A 124 -9.91 -18.77 -5.79
CA ALA A 124 -8.82 -19.28 -6.61
C ALA A 124 -7.54 -19.40 -5.78
N ARG A 125 -6.73 -20.42 -6.12
CA ARG A 125 -5.38 -20.52 -5.58
C ARG A 125 -4.55 -19.34 -6.06
N VAL A 126 -3.74 -18.79 -5.15
CA VAL A 126 -2.80 -17.72 -5.47
C VAL A 126 -1.39 -18.28 -5.62
N ARG A 127 -0.62 -17.72 -6.55
CA ARG A 127 0.79 -18.09 -6.70
C ARG A 127 1.66 -17.46 -5.62
N SER A 128 1.42 -16.18 -5.37
CA SER A 128 2.22 -15.37 -4.46
C SER A 128 1.38 -14.29 -3.80
N VAL A 129 1.94 -13.77 -2.71
CA VAL A 129 1.43 -12.66 -1.93
C VAL A 129 2.50 -11.58 -1.84
N HIS A 130 2.05 -10.33 -1.79
CA HIS A 130 2.88 -9.22 -1.35
C HIS A 130 2.21 -8.51 -0.18
N VAL A 131 2.75 -8.74 1.02
CA VAL A 131 2.18 -8.28 2.30
C VAL A 131 2.40 -6.79 2.45
N SER A 132 1.32 -6.05 2.68
CA SER A 132 1.33 -4.62 3.00
C SER A 132 1.21 -4.37 4.50
N GLY A 133 1.23 -3.10 4.93
CA GLY A 133 1.10 -2.75 6.36
C GLY A 133 2.30 -3.17 7.24
N VAL A 134 3.51 -3.23 6.67
CA VAL A 134 4.72 -3.69 7.37
C VAL A 134 5.31 -2.62 8.30
N SER A 135 5.13 -1.34 7.98
CA SER A 135 5.68 -0.25 8.80
C SER A 135 4.92 -0.06 10.09
N TYR A 136 5.65 0.02 11.22
CA TYR A 136 5.11 0.36 12.54
C TYR A 136 4.29 1.65 12.53
N ALA A 137 4.71 2.64 11.72
CA ALA A 137 3.99 3.90 11.58
C ALA A 137 2.57 3.75 11.00
N THR A 138 2.31 2.65 10.27
CA THR A 138 1.02 2.39 9.64
C THR A 138 0.19 1.34 10.38
N ILE A 139 0.84 0.32 10.94
CA ILE A 139 0.14 -0.80 11.60
C ILE A 139 -0.12 -0.54 13.09
N GLY A 140 0.71 0.28 13.74
CA GLY A 140 0.59 0.65 15.15
C GLY A 140 0.75 -0.53 16.12
N ASP A 141 0.50 -0.25 17.41
CA ASP A 141 0.65 -1.25 18.47
C ASP A 141 -0.37 -2.39 18.35
N SER A 142 -1.64 -2.08 18.04
CA SER A 142 -2.69 -3.10 17.96
C SER A 142 -2.39 -4.15 16.87
N GLY A 143 -1.94 -3.71 15.70
CA GLY A 143 -1.59 -4.65 14.63
C GLY A 143 -0.27 -5.37 14.85
N ARG A 144 0.70 -4.74 15.54
CA ARG A 144 1.92 -5.41 16.01
C ARG A 144 1.60 -6.55 16.98
N GLU A 145 0.74 -6.30 17.96
CA GLU A 145 0.32 -7.31 18.95
C GLU A 145 -0.43 -8.46 18.28
N TRP A 146 -1.36 -8.15 17.38
CA TRP A 146 -2.05 -9.15 16.58
C TRP A 146 -1.08 -10.02 15.76
N LEU A 147 -0.14 -9.41 15.04
CA LEU A 147 0.89 -10.13 14.28
C LEU A 147 1.72 -11.07 15.17
N SER A 148 2.08 -10.62 16.37
CA SER A 148 2.80 -11.44 17.36
C SER A 148 1.99 -12.65 17.83
N GLU A 149 0.68 -12.50 17.99
CA GLU A 149 -0.21 -13.61 18.38
C GLU A 149 -0.42 -14.58 17.21
N ILE A 150 -0.74 -14.09 16.02
CA ILE A 150 -1.08 -14.93 14.88
C ILE A 150 0.16 -15.69 14.34
N SER A 151 1.35 -15.09 14.44
CA SER A 151 2.61 -15.72 14.00
C SER A 151 2.98 -17.00 14.75
N ARG A 152 2.42 -17.20 15.95
CA ARG A 152 2.57 -18.44 16.72
C ARG A 152 1.68 -19.57 16.20
N ARG A 153 0.59 -19.23 15.50
CA ARG A 153 -0.45 -20.18 15.06
C ARG A 153 -0.31 -20.55 13.59
N ILE A 154 0.04 -19.58 12.74
CA ILE A 154 -0.03 -19.75 11.28
C ILE A 154 1.36 -19.83 10.63
N ARG A 155 1.42 -20.49 9.48
CA ARG A 155 2.57 -20.47 8.56
C ARG A 155 2.06 -20.18 7.15
N PHE A 156 2.87 -19.46 6.38
CA PHE A 156 2.55 -19.14 5.00
C PHE A 156 2.74 -20.38 4.12
N ARG A 157 1.71 -20.66 3.31
CA ARG A 157 1.66 -21.78 2.36
C ARG A 157 2.06 -21.37 0.94
N VAL A 158 2.08 -20.06 0.68
CA VAL A 158 2.45 -19.47 -0.61
C VAL A 158 3.59 -18.47 -0.41
N THR A 159 4.37 -18.23 -1.47
CA THR A 159 5.47 -17.26 -1.42
C THR A 159 4.93 -15.88 -1.07
N ALA A 160 5.28 -15.36 0.10
CA ALA A 160 4.83 -14.05 0.58
C ALA A 160 6.03 -13.11 0.70
N THR A 161 6.07 -12.09 -0.14
CA THR A 161 7.06 -10.99 -0.07
C THR A 161 6.53 -9.85 0.79
N THR A 162 7.41 -8.93 1.19
CA THR A 162 7.11 -7.86 2.15
C THR A 162 7.29 -6.47 1.55
N ASN A 163 6.33 -5.57 1.81
CA ASN A 163 6.42 -4.15 1.50
C ASN A 163 7.44 -3.45 2.43
N PRO A 164 7.89 -2.21 2.17
CA PRO A 164 8.87 -1.53 3.01
C PRO A 164 8.45 -1.39 4.47
N ALA A 165 9.43 -1.57 5.35
CA ALA A 165 9.37 -1.23 6.77
C ALA A 165 9.51 0.29 6.98
N GLY A 166 9.30 0.76 8.20
CA GLY A 166 9.46 2.18 8.56
C GLY A 166 10.90 2.65 8.72
N MET A 167 11.90 1.77 8.58
CA MET A 167 13.32 2.08 8.72
C MET A 167 14.19 1.10 7.94
N ASP A 168 15.44 1.48 7.66
CA ASP A 168 16.44 0.52 7.23
C ASP A 168 16.67 -0.51 8.33
N LEU A 169 16.41 -1.79 8.07
CA LEU A 169 16.44 -2.82 9.11
C LEU A 169 17.84 -3.12 9.66
N VAL A 170 18.90 -2.66 9.00
CA VAL A 170 20.29 -2.87 9.42
C VAL A 170 20.85 -1.57 10.01
N ASP A 171 20.75 -0.47 9.27
CA ASP A 171 21.42 0.79 9.59
C ASP A 171 20.46 1.87 10.14
N TRP A 172 19.34 1.46 10.77
CA TRP A 172 18.33 2.38 11.33
C TRP A 172 18.91 3.42 12.29
N ASN A 173 19.93 3.05 13.07
CA ASN A 173 20.55 3.96 14.04
C ASN A 173 21.31 5.09 13.32
N THR A 174 22.00 4.78 12.22
CA THR A 174 22.66 5.78 11.37
C THR A 174 21.64 6.65 10.64
N MET A 175 20.50 6.07 10.24
CA MET A 175 19.37 6.81 9.69
C MET A 175 18.76 7.80 10.69
N GLY A 176 19.02 7.63 12.00
CA GLY A 176 18.55 8.48 13.08
C GLY A 176 17.23 8.04 13.71
N ILE A 177 16.77 6.82 13.42
CA ILE A 177 15.47 6.33 13.86
C ILE A 177 15.46 6.12 15.38
N PRO A 178 14.43 6.60 16.11
CA PRO A 178 14.33 6.40 17.55
C PRO A 178 14.29 4.91 17.94
N GLU A 179 15.03 4.55 18.99
CA GLU A 179 15.15 3.15 19.45
C GLU A 179 13.77 2.50 19.75
N GLY A 180 12.84 3.27 20.33
CA GLY A 180 11.49 2.80 20.60
C GLY A 180 10.70 2.45 19.34
N PHE A 181 10.86 3.23 18.26
CA PHE A 181 10.29 2.92 16.95
C PHE A 181 10.95 1.68 16.37
N ALA A 182 12.29 1.62 16.43
CA ALA A 182 13.06 0.53 15.85
C ALA A 182 12.74 -0.83 16.47
N LYS A 183 12.66 -0.89 17.81
CA LYS A 183 12.28 -2.10 18.52
C LYS A 183 10.91 -2.63 18.08
N LYS A 184 9.90 -1.76 18.05
CA LYS A 184 8.53 -2.15 17.64
C LYS A 184 8.46 -2.56 16.16
N GLN A 185 9.25 -1.92 15.31
CA GLN A 185 9.38 -2.28 13.90
C GLN A 185 10.01 -3.67 13.73
N MET A 186 11.04 -4.01 14.51
CA MET A 186 11.67 -5.33 14.46
C MET A 186 10.71 -6.44 14.94
N GLU A 187 9.90 -6.19 15.97
CA GLU A 187 8.89 -7.16 16.42
C GLU A 187 7.87 -7.52 15.31
N ILE A 188 7.51 -6.56 14.46
CA ILE A 188 6.66 -6.80 13.26
C ILE A 188 7.40 -7.65 12.24
N VAL A 189 8.65 -7.29 11.94
CA VAL A 189 9.51 -8.00 10.97
C VAL A 189 9.71 -9.46 11.39
N ASP A 190 10.05 -9.70 12.65
CA ASP A 190 10.28 -11.02 13.20
C ASP A 190 9.01 -11.88 13.15
N SER A 191 7.85 -11.29 13.44
CA SER A 191 6.55 -11.96 13.33
C SER A 191 6.28 -12.42 11.89
N LEU A 192 6.52 -11.55 10.90
CA LEU A 192 6.34 -11.90 9.49
C LEU A 192 7.33 -12.98 9.03
N ILE A 193 8.62 -12.86 9.37
CA ILE A 193 9.64 -13.83 8.99
C ILE A 193 9.35 -15.20 9.63
N SER A 194 8.95 -15.23 10.90
CA SER A 194 8.63 -16.50 11.60
C SER A 194 7.42 -17.24 10.99
N MET A 195 6.50 -16.52 10.33
CA MET A 195 5.41 -17.12 9.55
C MET A 195 5.89 -17.66 8.19
N GLY A 196 7.08 -17.28 7.72
CA GLY A 196 7.62 -17.69 6.43
C GLY A 196 7.64 -16.57 5.37
N ALA A 197 7.51 -15.31 5.76
CA ALA A 197 7.67 -14.20 4.83
C ALA A 197 9.10 -14.12 4.27
N VAL A 198 9.22 -13.82 2.98
CA VAL A 198 10.47 -13.49 2.34
C VAL A 198 10.80 -12.02 2.66
N PRO A 199 11.97 -11.73 3.27
CA PRO A 199 12.34 -10.38 3.73
C PRO A 199 12.82 -9.49 2.57
N THR A 200 11.93 -9.17 1.62
CA THR A 200 12.23 -8.31 0.46
C THR A 200 12.13 -6.83 0.76
N PHE A 201 11.23 -6.43 1.67
CA PHE A 201 10.96 -5.07 2.13
C PHE A 201 11.00 -3.98 1.04
N THR A 202 10.24 -4.17 -0.03
CA THR A 202 10.27 -3.27 -1.19
C THR A 202 8.91 -3.17 -1.88
N CYS A 203 8.56 -1.98 -2.35
CA CYS A 203 7.31 -1.75 -3.10
C CYS A 203 7.41 -2.17 -4.59
N ILE A 204 8.57 -2.66 -5.02
CA ILE A 204 8.82 -3.20 -6.37
C ILE A 204 9.16 -4.71 -6.32
N PRO A 205 8.32 -5.57 -5.72
CA PRO A 205 8.62 -6.99 -5.55
C PRO A 205 8.88 -7.71 -6.89
N TYR A 206 8.28 -7.22 -7.98
CA TYR A 206 8.46 -7.69 -9.35
C TYR A 206 9.87 -7.46 -9.92
N LEU A 207 10.68 -6.58 -9.31
CA LEU A 207 12.09 -6.40 -9.70
C LEU A 207 13.07 -7.17 -8.80
N VAL A 208 12.56 -7.88 -7.78
CA VAL A 208 13.38 -8.62 -6.80
C VAL A 208 12.92 -10.08 -6.62
N GLY A 209 12.34 -10.66 -7.68
CA GLY A 209 12.10 -12.10 -7.78
C GLY A 209 10.65 -12.56 -7.60
N ASN A 210 9.72 -11.72 -7.14
CA ASN A 210 8.30 -12.05 -7.14
C ASN A 210 7.62 -11.49 -8.40
N LEU A 211 7.84 -12.17 -9.52
CA LEU A 211 7.41 -11.77 -10.86
C LEU A 211 6.32 -12.73 -11.36
N PRO A 212 5.02 -12.38 -11.24
CA PRO A 212 3.94 -13.21 -11.75
C PRO A 212 3.85 -13.16 -13.28
N THR A 213 3.29 -14.21 -13.87
CA THR A 213 3.06 -14.32 -15.33
C THR A 213 1.69 -13.79 -15.74
N TYR A 214 1.48 -13.60 -17.05
CA TYR A 214 0.19 -13.16 -17.60
C TYR A 214 -0.96 -14.07 -17.16
N GLY A 215 -2.07 -13.47 -16.71
CA GLY A 215 -3.26 -14.16 -16.23
C GLY A 215 -3.14 -14.80 -14.85
N GLU A 216 -1.95 -14.82 -14.25
CA GLU A 216 -1.71 -15.44 -12.95
C GLU A 216 -2.42 -14.67 -11.84
N ARG A 217 -3.06 -15.40 -10.91
CA ARG A 217 -3.76 -14.82 -9.77
C ARG A 217 -2.82 -14.71 -8.58
N VAL A 218 -2.74 -13.50 -8.02
CA VAL A 218 -1.96 -13.18 -6.83
C VAL A 218 -2.79 -12.32 -5.88
N CYS A 219 -2.35 -12.16 -4.64
CA CYS A 219 -2.99 -11.29 -3.66
C CYS A 219 -1.96 -10.30 -3.10
N TRP A 220 -1.95 -9.09 -3.64
CA TRP A 220 -0.92 -8.08 -3.33
C TRP A 220 -1.56 -6.84 -2.70
N GLY A 221 -0.93 -6.33 -1.64
CA GLY A 221 -1.45 -5.17 -0.91
C GLY A 221 -0.78 -3.84 -1.21
N GLU A 222 0.36 -3.84 -1.92
CA GLU A 222 1.04 -2.59 -2.32
C GLU A 222 0.37 -2.02 -3.57
N SER A 223 -0.29 -0.88 -3.44
CA SER A 223 -1.15 -0.30 -4.48
C SER A 223 -0.41 -0.01 -5.80
N SER A 224 0.84 0.46 -5.73
CA SER A 224 1.63 0.71 -6.93
C SER A 224 2.08 -0.59 -7.62
N ALA A 225 2.34 -1.64 -6.84
CA ALA A 225 2.71 -2.94 -7.38
C ALA A 225 1.50 -3.64 -8.02
N VAL A 226 0.31 -3.53 -7.42
CA VAL A 226 -0.96 -4.02 -8.00
C VAL A 226 -1.21 -3.39 -9.36
N ALA A 227 -1.16 -2.05 -9.43
CA ALA A 227 -1.33 -1.33 -10.69
C ALA A 227 -0.29 -1.73 -11.74
N PHE A 228 0.95 -1.98 -11.34
CA PHE A 228 2.00 -2.44 -12.22
C PHE A 228 1.73 -3.85 -12.76
N ILE A 229 1.44 -4.83 -11.90
CA ILE A 229 1.28 -6.22 -12.38
C ILE A 229 0.01 -6.43 -13.18
N ASN A 230 -1.08 -5.72 -12.86
CA ASN A 230 -2.30 -5.77 -13.66
C ASN A 230 -2.02 -5.21 -15.06
N SER A 231 -1.39 -4.04 -15.14
CA SER A 231 -1.21 -3.30 -16.40
C SER A 231 -0.07 -3.85 -17.25
N VAL A 232 1.11 -4.07 -16.66
CA VAL A 232 2.37 -4.35 -17.37
C VAL A 232 2.59 -5.85 -17.55
N LEU A 233 2.28 -6.66 -16.53
CA LEU A 233 2.48 -8.11 -16.58
C LEU A 233 1.22 -8.88 -17.00
N GLY A 234 0.04 -8.25 -16.86
CA GLY A 234 -1.25 -8.91 -17.08
C GLY A 234 -1.64 -9.91 -16.00
N ALA A 235 -0.99 -9.88 -14.83
CA ALA A 235 -1.42 -10.66 -13.67
C ALA A 235 -2.75 -10.11 -13.11
N ARG A 236 -3.32 -10.81 -12.14
CA ARG A 236 -4.66 -10.53 -11.60
C ARG A 236 -4.61 -10.40 -10.08
N SER A 237 -4.84 -9.19 -9.58
CA SER A 237 -4.99 -8.86 -8.16
C SER A 237 -5.86 -7.63 -8.00
N ASN A 238 -6.59 -7.52 -6.88
CA ASN A 238 -7.11 -6.25 -6.41
C ASN A 238 -6.06 -5.54 -5.54
N ARG A 239 -6.36 -4.33 -5.09
CA ARG A 239 -5.66 -3.60 -4.04
C ARG A 239 -6.07 -4.14 -2.67
N GLU A 240 -5.36 -5.17 -2.21
CA GLU A 240 -5.75 -5.92 -1.03
C GLU A 240 -5.30 -5.27 0.30
N GLY A 241 -6.08 -5.46 1.35
CA GLY A 241 -5.75 -4.97 2.70
C GLY A 241 -4.65 -5.80 3.37
N ALA A 242 -3.91 -5.18 4.31
CA ALA A 242 -2.80 -5.83 5.02
C ALA A 242 -3.22 -7.15 5.69
N THR A 243 -4.31 -7.13 6.44
CA THR A 243 -4.87 -8.34 7.10
C THR A 243 -5.15 -9.44 6.09
N LYS A 244 -5.85 -9.12 4.99
CA LYS A 244 -6.18 -10.09 3.95
C LYS A 244 -4.95 -10.71 3.32
N THR A 245 -3.90 -9.93 3.04
CA THR A 245 -2.67 -10.50 2.46
C THR A 245 -2.04 -11.55 3.37
N ILE A 246 -2.06 -11.36 4.69
CA ILE A 246 -1.55 -12.33 5.67
C ILE A 246 -2.43 -13.58 5.71
N VAL A 247 -3.76 -13.40 5.75
CA VAL A 247 -4.71 -14.51 5.74
C VAL A 247 -4.58 -15.35 4.47
N VAL A 248 -4.51 -14.69 3.31
CA VAL A 248 -4.32 -15.35 2.00
C VAL A 248 -2.96 -16.03 1.92
N ALA A 249 -1.89 -15.47 2.50
CA ALA A 249 -0.59 -16.11 2.55
C ALA A 249 -0.61 -17.43 3.32
N ALA A 250 -1.39 -17.51 4.41
CA ALA A 250 -1.58 -18.73 5.19
C ALA A 250 -2.59 -19.71 4.58
N ALA A 251 -3.67 -19.21 3.96
CA ALA A 251 -4.69 -20.06 3.36
C ALA A 251 -4.31 -20.60 1.97
N GLY A 252 -3.65 -19.78 1.16
CA GLY A 252 -3.30 -20.07 -0.23
C GLY A 252 -4.40 -19.77 -1.26
N TYR A 253 -5.50 -19.13 -0.83
CA TYR A 253 -6.65 -18.80 -1.69
C TYR A 253 -7.05 -17.33 -1.56
N THR A 254 -7.48 -16.72 -2.66
CA THR A 254 -8.11 -15.39 -2.65
C THR A 254 -9.53 -15.47 -3.24
N PRO A 255 -10.50 -14.68 -2.75
CA PRO A 255 -11.78 -14.51 -3.42
C PRO A 255 -11.59 -13.96 -4.84
N VAL A 256 -12.38 -14.47 -5.79
CA VAL A 256 -12.35 -14.05 -7.20
C VAL A 256 -13.41 -12.97 -7.44
N TYR A 257 -12.97 -11.72 -7.46
CA TYR A 257 -13.80 -10.54 -7.71
C TYR A 257 -12.94 -9.39 -8.27
N GLY A 258 -13.57 -8.28 -8.64
CA GLY A 258 -12.85 -7.08 -9.07
C GLY A 258 -11.92 -7.36 -10.25
N LYS A 259 -10.66 -6.93 -10.17
CA LYS A 259 -9.65 -7.07 -11.23
C LYS A 259 -9.16 -8.50 -11.47
N HIS A 260 -9.69 -9.49 -10.73
CA HIS A 260 -9.57 -10.89 -11.12
C HIS A 260 -10.45 -11.25 -12.33
N LEU A 261 -11.54 -10.52 -12.57
CA LEU A 261 -12.52 -10.76 -13.63
C LEU A 261 -12.20 -9.91 -14.88
N ASP A 262 -12.47 -10.43 -16.08
CA ASP A 262 -12.08 -9.81 -17.35
C ASP A 262 -12.88 -8.54 -17.66
N GLU A 263 -14.18 -8.58 -17.41
CA GLU A 263 -15.11 -7.47 -17.58
C GLU A 263 -14.70 -6.24 -16.77
N ASN A 264 -14.11 -6.44 -15.59
CA ASN A 264 -13.65 -5.38 -14.71
C ASN A 264 -12.27 -4.80 -15.12
N ARG A 265 -11.63 -5.38 -16.13
CA ARG A 265 -10.33 -4.94 -16.67
C ARG A 265 -10.48 -4.16 -17.96
N LEU A 266 -11.69 -4.06 -18.53
CA LEU A 266 -11.94 -3.28 -19.73
C LEU A 266 -11.71 -1.78 -19.50
N PRO A 267 -11.15 -1.05 -20.48
CA PRO A 267 -11.02 0.40 -20.40
C PRO A 267 -12.35 1.11 -20.10
N SER A 268 -12.32 2.07 -19.18
CA SER A 268 -13.50 2.89 -18.85
C SER A 268 -13.36 4.35 -19.31
N ILE A 269 -12.16 4.77 -19.70
CA ILE A 269 -11.90 6.09 -20.26
C ILE A 269 -10.67 6.09 -21.17
N ARG A 270 -10.77 6.73 -22.34
CA ARG A 270 -9.62 7.05 -23.21
C ARG A 270 -8.96 8.32 -22.72
N VAL A 271 -7.65 8.30 -22.55
CA VAL A 271 -6.84 9.47 -22.17
C VAL A 271 -5.89 9.78 -23.32
N GLU A 272 -6.16 10.85 -24.04
CA GLU A 272 -5.31 11.36 -25.12
C GLU A 272 -4.21 12.23 -24.52
N VAL A 273 -2.95 11.82 -24.76
CA VAL A 273 -1.76 12.35 -24.11
C VAL A 273 -0.89 13.09 -25.12
N GLU A 274 -0.50 14.32 -24.80
CA GLU A 274 0.57 15.03 -25.53
C GLU A 274 1.94 14.40 -25.24
N PRO A 275 2.94 14.52 -26.15
CA PRO A 275 4.26 13.94 -25.91
C PRO A 275 4.87 14.39 -24.57
N LEU A 276 5.20 13.40 -23.72
CA LEU A 276 5.83 13.60 -22.42
C LEU A 276 7.36 13.56 -22.54
N GLU A 277 8.05 14.37 -21.75
CA GLU A 277 9.51 14.58 -21.85
C GLU A 277 10.32 13.86 -20.77
N ASP A 278 9.69 13.57 -19.63
CA ASP A 278 10.36 13.04 -18.45
C ASP A 278 9.43 12.18 -17.57
N VAL A 279 10.01 11.52 -16.56
CA VAL A 279 9.31 10.63 -15.63
C VAL A 279 8.32 11.40 -14.74
N LEU A 280 8.59 12.67 -14.40
CA LEU A 280 7.69 13.48 -13.58
C LEU A 280 6.39 13.75 -14.32
N GLN A 281 6.44 14.02 -15.63
CA GLN A 281 5.23 14.18 -16.44
C GLN A 281 4.37 12.92 -16.48
N HIS A 282 4.97 11.73 -16.43
CA HIS A 282 4.24 10.46 -16.32
C HIS A 282 3.58 10.28 -14.93
N TYR A 283 4.26 10.70 -13.86
CA TYR A 283 3.64 10.79 -12.53
C TYR A 283 2.43 11.73 -12.57
N LEU A 284 2.61 12.95 -13.08
CA LEU A 284 1.55 13.97 -13.10
C LEU A 284 0.36 13.55 -13.95
N LEU A 285 0.58 12.94 -15.11
CA LEU A 285 -0.48 12.41 -15.96
C LEU A 285 -1.35 11.39 -15.22
N ALA A 286 -0.73 10.37 -14.63
CA ALA A 286 -1.47 9.33 -13.93
C ALA A 286 -2.15 9.88 -12.66
N TYR A 287 -1.49 10.82 -11.96
CA TYR A 287 -2.04 11.48 -10.80
C TYR A 287 -3.30 12.30 -11.17
N TYR A 288 -3.21 13.10 -12.24
CA TYR A 288 -4.31 13.89 -12.80
C TYR A 288 -5.51 13.01 -13.17
N VAL A 289 -5.27 11.91 -13.88
CA VAL A 289 -6.35 10.97 -14.24
C VAL A 289 -7.01 10.39 -12.99
N GLY A 290 -6.25 9.96 -11.99
CA GLY A 290 -6.83 9.43 -10.75
C GLY A 290 -7.60 10.48 -9.93
N LEU A 291 -7.19 11.75 -9.95
CA LEU A 291 -7.94 12.85 -9.32
C LEU A 291 -9.33 13.03 -9.95
N HIS A 292 -9.39 13.06 -11.28
CA HIS A 292 -10.61 13.40 -12.01
C HIS A 292 -11.49 12.19 -12.33
N TYR A 293 -10.91 11.00 -12.39
CA TYR A 293 -11.57 9.75 -12.74
C TYR A 293 -11.14 8.63 -11.78
N PRO A 294 -11.49 8.73 -10.48
CA PRO A 294 -11.18 7.68 -9.52
C PRO A 294 -11.80 6.34 -9.95
N ASP A 295 -11.15 5.24 -9.56
CA ASP A 295 -11.54 3.85 -9.82
C ASP A 295 -11.66 3.45 -11.31
N SER A 296 -11.29 4.35 -12.22
CA SER A 296 -11.30 4.11 -13.66
C SER A 296 -10.22 3.11 -14.10
N VAL A 297 -10.37 2.58 -15.31
CA VAL A 297 -9.34 1.84 -16.04
C VAL A 297 -8.93 2.70 -17.25
N PRO A 298 -7.87 3.53 -17.14
CA PRO A 298 -7.48 4.43 -18.21
C PRO A 298 -6.85 3.69 -19.39
N LEU A 299 -7.23 4.07 -20.60
CA LEU A 299 -6.54 3.72 -21.85
C LEU A 299 -5.76 4.93 -22.34
N TYR A 300 -4.46 4.96 -22.09
CA TYR A 300 -3.59 6.05 -22.52
C TYR A 300 -3.22 5.91 -23.99
N THR A 301 -3.60 6.89 -24.81
CA THR A 301 -3.27 6.98 -26.24
C THR A 301 -2.27 8.11 -26.48
N GLY A 302 -1.40 7.95 -27.48
CA GLY A 302 -0.34 8.92 -27.81
C GLY A 302 1.04 8.59 -27.23
N LEU A 303 1.12 7.67 -26.27
CA LEU A 303 2.38 7.16 -25.72
C LEU A 303 2.95 6.06 -26.64
N LYS A 304 4.06 6.34 -27.34
CA LYS A 304 4.69 5.40 -28.29
C LYS A 304 5.74 4.50 -27.65
N ARG A 305 6.46 5.02 -26.65
CA ARG A 305 7.51 4.31 -25.92
C ARG A 305 7.41 4.76 -24.46
N VAL A 306 7.42 3.79 -23.55
CA VAL A 306 7.36 4.03 -22.12
C VAL A 306 8.35 3.08 -21.46
N SER A 307 9.30 3.64 -20.74
CA SER A 307 10.32 2.92 -19.99
C SER A 307 9.75 2.28 -18.73
N LEU A 308 10.52 1.38 -18.11
CA LEU A 308 10.15 0.78 -16.83
C LEU A 308 9.94 1.82 -15.73
N ALA A 309 10.77 2.87 -15.68
CA ALA A 309 10.65 3.94 -14.70
C ALA A 309 9.34 4.74 -14.88
N GLU A 310 8.96 5.01 -16.11
CA GLU A 310 7.71 5.70 -16.44
C GLU A 310 6.47 4.84 -16.14
N LEU A 311 6.52 3.53 -16.45
CA LEU A 311 5.45 2.60 -16.07
C LEU A 311 5.28 2.52 -14.54
N LYS A 312 6.38 2.42 -13.79
CA LYS A 312 6.36 2.50 -12.33
C LYS A 312 5.76 3.81 -11.82
N ALA A 313 6.12 4.93 -12.45
CA ALA A 313 5.61 6.25 -12.10
C ALA A 313 4.10 6.33 -12.29
N MET A 314 3.60 5.88 -13.45
CA MET A 314 2.17 5.86 -13.76
C MET A 314 1.40 4.96 -12.77
N SER A 315 1.89 3.74 -12.52
CA SER A 315 1.29 2.82 -11.55
C SER A 315 1.23 3.42 -10.14
N ALA A 316 2.28 4.11 -9.72
CA ALA A 316 2.34 4.71 -8.39
C ALA A 316 1.43 5.92 -8.23
N ALA A 317 1.44 6.84 -9.20
CA ALA A 317 0.70 8.10 -9.09
C ALA A 317 -0.82 7.89 -9.18
N GLY A 318 -1.28 7.09 -10.16
CA GLY A 318 -2.70 6.82 -10.34
C GLY A 318 -3.30 6.05 -9.16
N ALA A 319 -2.57 5.05 -8.65
CA ALA A 319 -2.98 4.32 -7.45
C ALA A 319 -3.05 5.23 -6.22
N ALA A 320 -2.15 6.22 -6.12
CA ALA A 320 -2.12 7.16 -5.02
C ALA A 320 -3.25 8.19 -5.10
N SER A 321 -3.55 8.79 -6.26
CA SER A 321 -4.56 9.86 -6.39
C SER A 321 -6.00 9.35 -6.41
N GLY A 322 -6.27 8.27 -7.14
CA GLY A 322 -7.63 7.85 -7.49
C GLY A 322 -7.91 6.36 -7.39
N SER A 323 -7.10 5.59 -6.66
CA SER A 323 -7.25 4.13 -6.57
C SER A 323 -7.20 3.42 -7.93
N ILE A 324 -6.45 3.95 -8.90
CA ILE A 324 -6.27 3.28 -10.20
C ILE A 324 -5.48 1.98 -10.00
N GLU A 325 -6.17 0.84 -10.13
CA GLU A 325 -5.59 -0.50 -9.96
C GLU A 325 -5.03 -1.09 -11.26
N MET A 326 -5.29 -0.43 -12.40
CA MET A 326 -4.93 -0.90 -13.73
C MET A 326 -5.06 0.21 -14.77
N PHE A 327 -4.23 0.16 -15.81
CA PHE A 327 -4.33 0.97 -17.02
C PHE A 327 -3.86 0.18 -18.24
N HIS A 328 -4.12 0.74 -19.43
CA HIS A 328 -3.72 0.19 -20.71
C HIS A 328 -2.95 1.22 -21.54
N ILE A 329 -1.94 0.75 -22.27
CA ILE A 329 -1.19 1.53 -23.25
C ILE A 329 -1.05 0.67 -24.52
N PRO A 330 -1.68 1.03 -25.66
CA PRO A 330 -1.63 0.26 -26.89
C PRO A 330 -0.21 -0.10 -27.32
N GLY A 331 0.02 -1.38 -27.60
CA GLY A 331 1.33 -1.90 -28.04
C GLY A 331 2.38 -2.02 -26.92
N ILE A 332 2.06 -1.69 -25.68
CA ILE A 332 2.97 -1.78 -24.52
C ILE A 332 2.39 -2.72 -23.45
N THR A 333 1.13 -2.54 -23.05
CA THR A 333 0.46 -3.43 -22.08
C THR A 333 -0.16 -4.64 -22.78
N PRO A 334 -0.15 -5.85 -22.18
CA PRO A 334 -0.53 -7.09 -22.87
C PRO A 334 -2.05 -7.39 -22.86
N ASN A 335 -2.85 -6.65 -22.09
CA ASN A 335 -4.26 -6.93 -21.90
C ASN A 335 -5.11 -6.45 -23.11
N ASP A 336 -6.31 -7.04 -23.25
CA ASP A 336 -7.25 -6.68 -24.32
C ASP A 336 -7.67 -5.22 -24.25
N ILE A 337 -7.69 -4.58 -25.42
CA ILE A 337 -8.06 -3.18 -25.59
C ILE A 337 -9.36 -3.14 -26.40
N SER A 338 -10.46 -2.81 -25.75
CA SER A 338 -11.71 -2.46 -26.40
C SER A 338 -11.80 -0.96 -26.64
N ASP A 339 -12.63 -0.56 -27.61
CA ASP A 339 -12.97 0.85 -27.80
C ASP A 339 -13.76 1.37 -26.60
N VAL A 340 -13.59 2.66 -26.28
CA VAL A 340 -14.27 3.34 -25.20
C VAL A 340 -14.77 4.69 -25.70
N SER A 341 -16.05 4.98 -25.42
CA SER A 341 -16.72 6.20 -25.90
C SER A 341 -16.29 7.45 -25.14
N ARG A 342 -16.02 7.32 -23.84
CA ARG A 342 -15.60 8.42 -22.98
C ARG A 342 -14.12 8.74 -23.22
N SER A 343 -13.81 10.01 -23.50
CA SER A 343 -12.44 10.48 -23.67
C SER A 343 -12.11 11.70 -22.80
N LEU A 344 -10.82 11.85 -22.49
CA LEU A 344 -10.19 12.96 -21.81
C LEU A 344 -8.93 13.32 -22.59
N LYS A 345 -8.73 14.60 -22.91
CA LYS A 345 -7.45 15.10 -23.39
C LYS A 345 -6.70 15.74 -22.23
N VAL A 346 -5.44 15.35 -22.01
CA VAL A 346 -4.57 15.95 -20.98
C VAL A 346 -3.45 16.71 -21.69
N THR A 347 -3.34 17.99 -21.39
CA THR A 347 -2.35 18.90 -21.98
C THR A 347 -1.16 19.11 -21.06
N LYS A 348 -0.04 19.58 -21.60
CA LYS A 348 1.11 20.00 -20.77
C LYS A 348 0.74 21.07 -19.74
N ARG A 349 -0.22 21.96 -20.05
CA ARG A 349 -0.69 22.99 -19.13
C ARG A 349 -1.36 22.38 -17.89
N ASP A 350 -2.16 21.34 -18.07
CA ASP A 350 -2.82 20.63 -16.96
C ASP A 350 -1.78 20.02 -16.01
N LEU A 351 -0.72 19.44 -16.58
CA LEU A 351 0.37 18.85 -15.80
C LEU A 351 1.17 19.92 -15.03
N SER A 352 1.46 21.06 -15.65
CA SER A 352 2.15 22.18 -14.99
C SER A 352 1.35 22.74 -13.81
N LEU A 353 0.05 22.99 -13.99
CA LEU A 353 -0.82 23.49 -12.91
C LEU A 353 -0.91 22.50 -11.75
N LEU A 354 -1.02 21.21 -12.05
CA LEU A 354 -1.02 20.17 -11.03
C LEU A 354 0.31 20.12 -10.26
N ARG A 355 1.45 20.27 -10.95
CA ARG A 355 2.76 20.32 -10.30
C ARG A 355 2.87 21.49 -9.32
N GLU A 356 2.38 22.66 -9.71
CA GLU A 356 2.32 23.85 -8.85
C GLU A 356 1.45 23.60 -7.61
N GLU A 357 0.26 23.01 -7.77
CA GLU A 357 -0.63 22.68 -6.64
C GLU A 357 -0.04 21.64 -5.67
N MET A 358 0.73 20.69 -6.21
CA MET A 358 1.39 19.66 -5.41
C MET A 358 2.56 20.20 -4.59
N SER A 359 3.16 21.33 -4.99
CA SER A 359 4.29 21.97 -4.33
C SER A 359 3.83 23.03 -3.33
N SER A 360 4.32 22.99 -2.10
CA SER A 360 3.96 23.93 -1.03
C SER A 360 5.04 24.98 -0.73
N PHE A 361 6.23 24.84 -1.32
CA PHE A 361 7.33 25.77 -1.19
C PHE A 361 8.23 25.76 -2.43
N GLU A 362 9.11 26.75 -2.53
CA GLU A 362 10.18 26.79 -3.53
C GLU A 362 11.53 27.04 -2.84
N GLY A 363 12.49 26.13 -3.04
CA GLY A 363 13.84 26.24 -2.47
C GLY A 363 13.95 26.01 -0.96
N GLY A 364 15.18 25.87 -0.45
CA GLY A 364 15.43 25.72 0.99
C GLY A 364 14.95 24.39 1.57
N SER A 365 15.12 23.31 0.82
CA SER A 365 14.78 21.94 1.23
C SER A 365 15.70 21.43 2.35
N ASP A 366 15.15 20.74 3.34
CA ASP A 366 15.93 20.05 4.38
C ASP A 366 16.50 18.73 3.84
N LEU A 367 15.72 18.07 2.97
CA LEU A 367 15.97 16.73 2.49
C LEU A 367 15.43 16.52 1.07
N VAL A 368 16.29 16.02 0.18
CA VAL A 368 15.87 15.48 -1.12
C VAL A 368 15.66 13.97 -0.99
N VAL A 369 14.49 13.47 -1.40
CA VAL A 369 14.18 12.04 -1.40
C VAL A 369 13.81 11.53 -2.79
N LEU A 370 14.49 10.48 -3.24
CA LEU A 370 14.22 9.78 -4.50
C LEU A 370 13.94 8.29 -4.24
N GLY A 371 13.02 7.69 -5.00
CA GLY A 371 12.70 6.26 -4.89
C GLY A 371 11.32 5.96 -4.29
N CYS A 372 10.27 6.62 -4.80
CA CYS A 372 8.88 6.23 -4.53
C CYS A 372 8.09 6.06 -5.83
N PRO A 373 8.04 4.86 -6.45
CA PRO A 373 8.53 3.58 -5.94
C PRO A 373 10.06 3.47 -5.86
N HIS A 374 10.57 2.52 -5.06
CA HIS A 374 12.00 2.26 -4.89
C HIS A 374 12.75 2.26 -6.22
N LEU A 375 13.92 2.86 -6.24
CA LEU A 375 14.74 2.97 -7.45
C LEU A 375 15.19 1.59 -7.91
N SER A 376 15.07 1.31 -9.21
CA SER A 376 15.76 0.18 -9.84
C SER A 376 17.25 0.47 -9.98
N LEU A 377 18.04 -0.57 -10.26
CA LEU A 377 19.46 -0.39 -10.55
C LEU A 377 19.71 0.50 -11.77
N GLN A 378 18.81 0.50 -12.76
CA GLN A 378 18.93 1.38 -13.92
C GLN A 378 18.72 2.85 -13.54
N GLU A 379 17.68 3.16 -12.76
CA GLU A 379 17.42 4.52 -12.26
C GLU A 379 18.59 5.02 -11.40
N LEU A 380 19.17 4.15 -10.54
CA LEU A 380 20.38 4.49 -9.78
C LEU A 380 21.57 4.81 -10.69
N ARG A 381 21.77 4.08 -11.80
CA ARG A 381 22.83 4.41 -12.77
C ARG A 381 22.60 5.74 -13.47
N GLU A 382 21.36 6.04 -13.82
CA GLU A 382 20.99 7.30 -14.48
C GLU A 382 21.22 8.48 -13.53
N ILE A 383 20.78 8.38 -12.28
CA ILE A 383 21.06 9.39 -11.24
C ILE A 383 22.57 9.51 -11.01
N GLY A 384 23.28 8.38 -10.90
CA GLY A 384 24.74 8.34 -10.73
C GLY A 384 25.48 9.16 -11.79
N ARG A 385 25.10 9.03 -13.08
CA ARG A 385 25.68 9.83 -14.17
C ARG A 385 25.40 11.33 -14.04
N LEU A 386 24.23 11.70 -13.52
CA LEU A 386 23.86 13.11 -13.39
C LEU A 386 24.60 13.80 -12.22
N VAL A 387 24.96 13.03 -11.19
CA VAL A 387 25.62 13.54 -9.98
C VAL A 387 27.13 13.32 -9.95
N ASP A 388 27.70 12.57 -10.90
CA ASP A 388 29.15 12.37 -10.99
C ASP A 388 29.89 13.71 -11.16
N GLY A 389 30.97 13.90 -10.41
CA GLY A 389 31.70 15.17 -10.33
C GLY A 389 30.96 16.30 -9.60
N ARG A 390 29.83 16.04 -8.93
CA ARG A 390 29.09 17.04 -8.15
C ARG A 390 29.14 16.73 -6.65
N ARG A 391 28.72 17.71 -5.84
CA ARG A 391 28.47 17.57 -4.39
C ARG A 391 27.06 18.06 -4.04
N ALA A 392 26.41 17.35 -3.12
CA ALA A 392 25.11 17.74 -2.60
C ALA A 392 25.23 18.98 -1.70
N LEU A 393 24.29 19.93 -1.85
CA LEU A 393 24.19 21.13 -1.01
C LEU A 393 23.24 20.94 0.18
N VAL A 394 22.40 19.91 0.12
CA VAL A 394 21.44 19.49 1.15
C VAL A 394 21.54 17.97 1.31
N ARG A 395 20.81 17.38 2.25
CA ARG A 395 20.81 15.91 2.41
C ARG A 395 20.09 15.25 1.23
N PHE A 396 20.67 14.17 0.69
CA PHE A 396 20.08 13.37 -0.38
C PHE A 396 19.88 11.92 0.09
N TRP A 397 18.64 11.46 0.09
CA TRP A 397 18.28 10.09 0.41
C TRP A 397 17.74 9.35 -0.82
N LEU A 398 18.36 8.22 -1.14
CA LEU A 398 17.98 7.34 -2.24
C LEU A 398 17.42 6.05 -1.67
N PHE A 399 16.17 5.73 -1.99
CA PHE A 399 15.50 4.53 -1.48
C PHE A 399 15.45 3.44 -2.56
N THR A 400 15.95 2.25 -2.23
CA THR A 400 16.00 1.12 -3.15
C THR A 400 15.82 -0.23 -2.43
N ALA A 401 15.68 -1.31 -3.18
CA ALA A 401 15.54 -2.64 -2.59
C ALA A 401 16.91 -3.20 -2.16
N ARG A 402 16.99 -3.83 -0.98
CA ARG A 402 18.24 -4.45 -0.49
C ARG A 402 18.81 -5.50 -1.42
N ALA A 403 17.97 -6.15 -2.23
CA ALA A 403 18.40 -7.09 -3.27
C ALA A 403 19.39 -6.49 -4.28
N PHE A 404 19.40 -5.16 -4.47
CA PHE A 404 20.35 -4.48 -5.36
C PHE A 404 21.64 -4.06 -4.66
N MET A 405 21.72 -4.13 -3.33
CA MET A 405 22.91 -3.72 -2.55
C MET A 405 24.20 -4.36 -3.06
N PRO A 406 24.29 -5.69 -3.29
CA PRO A 406 25.55 -6.29 -3.79
C PRO A 406 25.99 -5.76 -5.15
N MET A 407 25.03 -5.38 -6.02
CA MET A 407 25.32 -4.80 -7.33
C MET A 407 25.78 -3.35 -7.23
N ILE A 408 25.17 -2.58 -6.32
CA ILE A 408 25.58 -1.20 -6.03
C ILE A 408 27.00 -1.19 -5.47
N GLU A 409 27.27 -2.05 -4.49
CA GLU A 409 28.56 -2.09 -3.79
C GLU A 409 29.74 -2.51 -4.66
N ARG A 410 29.49 -3.35 -5.66
CA ARG A 410 30.49 -3.85 -6.61
C ARG A 410 30.60 -2.99 -7.88
N SER A 411 29.92 -1.85 -7.92
CA SER A 411 29.93 -0.93 -9.06
C SER A 411 30.49 0.44 -8.68
N GLU A 412 30.74 1.28 -9.69
CA GLU A 412 31.16 2.67 -9.47
C GLU A 412 30.12 3.51 -8.71
N LEU A 413 28.86 3.07 -8.65
CA LEU A 413 27.78 3.76 -7.95
C LEU A 413 28.09 3.99 -6.48
N LYS A 414 28.71 3.01 -5.78
CA LYS A 414 29.09 3.17 -4.38
C LYS A 414 30.03 4.36 -4.20
N ARG A 415 31.02 4.50 -5.08
CA ARG A 415 31.97 5.60 -5.06
C ARG A 415 31.28 6.92 -5.41
N VAL A 416 30.53 6.96 -6.51
CA VAL A 416 29.84 8.16 -7.01
C VAL A 416 28.88 8.73 -5.95
N PHE A 417 28.02 7.92 -5.34
CA PHE A 417 27.07 8.42 -4.35
C PHE A 417 27.73 8.84 -3.03
N LYS A 418 28.77 8.11 -2.60
CA LYS A 418 29.57 8.50 -1.43
C LYS A 418 30.26 9.85 -1.64
N GLU A 419 30.85 10.04 -2.81
CA GLU A 419 31.54 11.28 -3.19
C GLU A 419 30.57 12.46 -3.35
N PHE A 420 29.39 12.20 -3.91
CA PHE A 420 28.31 13.17 -4.03
C PHE A 420 27.73 13.57 -2.67
N GLY A 421 27.76 12.67 -1.68
CA GLY A 421 27.19 12.88 -0.35
C GLY A 421 25.74 12.41 -0.20
N ALA A 422 25.30 11.44 -1.01
CA ALA A 422 23.99 10.81 -0.87
C ALA A 422 24.03 9.57 0.02
N GLU A 423 22.97 9.39 0.81
CA GLU A 423 22.73 8.21 1.64
C GLU A 423 21.76 7.28 0.90
N ILE A 424 22.08 5.99 0.83
CA ILE A 424 21.22 4.97 0.20
C ILE A 424 20.59 4.15 1.32
N TRP A 425 19.27 4.16 1.38
CA TRP A 425 18.49 3.41 2.36
C TRP A 425 17.79 2.23 1.71
N TYR A 426 17.80 1.10 2.42
CA TYR A 426 17.16 -0.14 2.00
C TYR A 426 16.00 -0.48 2.93
N ASP A 427 15.16 -1.43 2.51
CA ASP A 427 14.02 -1.96 3.27
C ASP A 427 12.94 -0.96 3.69
N THR A 428 13.13 0.33 3.43
CA THR A 428 12.24 1.40 3.89
C THR A 428 11.94 2.41 2.81
N CYS A 429 10.97 3.26 3.07
CA CYS A 429 10.51 4.29 2.17
C CYS A 429 10.20 5.55 2.97
N MET A 430 10.57 6.72 2.42
CA MET A 430 10.33 8.04 3.01
C MET A 430 8.89 8.27 3.50
N VAL A 431 7.90 7.65 2.86
CA VAL A 431 6.48 7.78 3.23
C VAL A 431 6.18 7.08 4.57
N VAL A 432 6.88 6.00 4.86
CA VAL A 432 6.62 5.13 6.02
C VAL A 432 7.65 5.28 7.15
N SER A 433 8.67 6.12 6.96
CA SER A 433 9.63 6.54 7.98
C SER A 433 9.15 7.77 8.77
N PRO A 434 9.48 7.90 10.06
CA PRO A 434 9.08 9.02 10.93
C PRO A 434 10.00 10.25 10.71
N LEU A 435 10.03 10.79 9.49
CA LEU A 435 10.93 11.90 9.11
C LEU A 435 10.74 13.15 9.97
N GLU A 436 9.51 13.41 10.41
CA GLU A 436 9.12 14.49 11.32
C GLU A 436 9.82 14.40 12.68
N GLU A 437 10.05 13.18 13.19
CA GLU A 437 10.79 12.93 14.42
C GLU A 437 12.30 13.15 14.25
N LEU A 438 12.78 13.13 12.99
CA LEU A 438 14.17 13.44 12.63
C LEU A 438 14.41 14.95 12.41
N GLY A 439 13.40 15.79 12.69
CA GLY A 439 13.48 17.25 12.52
C GLY A 439 13.33 17.73 11.07
N ILE A 440 12.96 16.86 10.14
CA ILE A 440 12.73 17.22 8.73
C ILE A 440 11.35 17.88 8.60
N ARG A 441 11.26 19.00 7.88
CA ARG A 441 10.00 19.72 7.63
C ARG A 441 9.73 19.93 6.15
N LYS A 442 10.76 20.26 5.37
CA LYS A 442 10.69 20.56 3.93
C LYS A 442 11.39 19.47 3.13
N VAL A 443 10.64 18.80 2.26
CA VAL A 443 11.16 17.69 1.45
C VAL A 443 10.99 17.98 -0.04
N THR A 444 12.05 17.80 -0.82
CA THR A 444 11.95 17.82 -2.29
C THR A 444 11.95 16.39 -2.83
N THR A 445 11.07 16.08 -3.78
CA THR A 445 10.99 14.76 -4.42
C THR A 445 10.60 14.85 -5.88
N ASN A 446 10.84 13.78 -6.64
CA ASN A 446 10.40 13.65 -8.04
C ASN A 446 9.13 12.79 -8.22
N SER A 447 8.53 12.35 -7.11
CA SER A 447 7.40 11.43 -7.13
C SER A 447 6.11 12.10 -6.65
N ALA A 448 5.08 12.12 -7.50
CA ALA A 448 3.75 12.58 -7.11
C ALA A 448 3.14 11.71 -5.98
N LYS A 449 3.47 10.41 -5.93
CA LYS A 449 3.06 9.53 -4.83
C LYS A 449 3.70 9.95 -3.51
N ALA A 450 5.02 10.17 -3.50
CA ALA A 450 5.71 10.66 -2.31
C ALA A 450 5.16 12.02 -1.88
N ALA A 451 4.99 12.95 -2.83
CA ALA A 451 4.48 14.28 -2.53
C ALA A 451 3.08 14.26 -1.88
N LYS A 452 2.17 13.43 -2.37
CA LYS A 452 0.84 13.23 -1.75
C LYS A 452 0.96 12.72 -0.31
N TYR A 453 1.74 11.66 -0.08
CA TYR A 453 1.73 10.99 1.21
C TYR A 453 2.62 11.65 2.27
N LEU A 454 3.72 12.31 1.88
CA LEU A 454 4.51 13.13 2.80
C LEU A 454 3.67 14.31 3.32
N ARG A 455 2.85 14.94 2.48
CA ARG A 455 1.89 15.97 2.92
C ARG A 455 0.77 15.40 3.78
N SER A 456 0.09 14.34 3.29
CA SER A 456 -1.15 13.87 3.93
C SER A 456 -0.91 13.04 5.20
N LEU A 457 0.12 12.17 5.22
CA LEU A 457 0.43 11.29 6.35
C LEU A 457 1.47 11.89 7.30
N ARG A 458 2.51 12.54 6.77
CA ARG A 458 3.64 13.08 7.58
C ARG A 458 3.50 14.57 7.91
N LYS A 459 2.54 15.26 7.30
CA LYS A 459 2.31 16.70 7.50
C LYS A 459 3.54 17.56 7.16
N LEU A 460 4.36 17.10 6.22
CA LEU A 460 5.54 17.81 5.74
C LEU A 460 5.19 18.75 4.58
N GLU A 461 5.99 19.79 4.42
CA GLU A 461 5.99 20.63 3.23
C GLU A 461 6.74 19.90 2.10
N VAL A 462 6.22 19.95 0.87
CA VAL A 462 6.82 19.23 -0.26
C VAL A 462 7.01 20.14 -1.46
N GLU A 463 8.14 19.99 -2.16
CA GLU A 463 8.41 20.54 -3.47
C GLU A 463 8.56 19.40 -4.49
N LEU A 464 7.84 19.47 -5.60
CA LEU A 464 7.84 18.45 -6.66
C LEU A 464 8.60 18.96 -7.89
N LEU A 465 9.76 18.36 -8.17
CA LEU A 465 10.67 18.75 -9.26
C LEU A 465 11.11 17.52 -10.07
N ASP A 466 11.46 17.69 -11.34
CA ASP A 466 12.11 16.62 -12.09
C ASP A 466 13.55 16.39 -11.58
N VAL A 467 14.12 15.21 -11.85
CA VAL A 467 15.44 14.83 -11.31
C VAL A 467 16.56 15.78 -11.76
N LYS A 468 16.50 16.29 -12.98
CA LYS A 468 17.50 17.24 -13.49
C LYS A 468 17.36 18.60 -12.82
N GLU A 469 16.13 19.06 -12.59
CA GLU A 469 15.87 20.28 -11.80
C GLU A 469 16.38 20.15 -10.36
N ILE A 470 16.10 19.02 -9.69
CA ILE A 470 16.61 18.73 -8.35
C ILE A 470 18.13 18.83 -8.34
N ILE A 471 18.79 18.18 -9.28
CA ILE A 471 20.26 18.19 -9.38
C ILE A 471 20.76 19.60 -9.69
N GLY A 472 20.12 20.34 -10.58
CA GLY A 472 20.50 21.72 -10.90
C GLY A 472 20.39 22.67 -9.70
N ARG A 473 19.38 22.47 -8.85
CA ARG A 473 19.06 23.35 -7.71
C ARG A 473 19.84 23.02 -6.44
N TYR A 474 20.03 21.73 -6.15
CA TYR A 474 20.50 21.25 -4.85
C TYR A 474 21.91 20.65 -4.89
N THR A 475 22.68 20.91 -5.94
CA THR A 475 24.06 20.43 -6.09
C THR A 475 24.99 21.52 -6.61
N ALA A 476 26.29 21.36 -6.35
CA ALA A 476 27.34 22.18 -6.95
C ALA A 476 28.38 21.29 -7.63
N GLN A 477 29.09 21.84 -8.62
CA GLN A 477 30.29 21.19 -9.14
C GLN A 477 31.30 21.00 -8.00
N ARG A 478 31.98 19.85 -8.01
CA ARG A 478 32.91 19.49 -6.95
C ARG A 478 34.25 20.19 -7.10
#